data_AF-A0A0H5PP39-F1
#
_entry.id   AF-A0A0H5PP39-F1
#
_cell.length_a   1.000
_cell.length_b   1.000
_cell.length_c   1.000
_cell.angle_alpha   90.00
_cell.angle_beta   90.00
_cell.angle_gamma   90.00
#
_symmetry.space_group_name_H-M   'P 1'
#
loop_
_entity.id
_entity.type
_entity.pdbx_description
1 polymer ?
#
loop_
_entity_poly.entity_id
_entity_poly.type
_entity_poly.pdbx_seq_one_letter_code
_entity_poly.pdbx_strand_id
1 'polypeptide(L)'
;MTRKTFAEVPGDTMRDVATGVGDDPTNPDYYKFPNGAETIDLTEWLSSCGGQAVQYIARATRIDGKVKGNPIEDLRKSLWFINREIARLEAATSKKEH
;
A
#
# COMPACT_ATOMS: atom_id res chain seq x y z
N MET A 1 -57.06 -14.21 -20.25
CA MET A 1 -56.77 -15.66 -20.18
C MET A 1 -55.85 -15.97 -21.36
N THR A 2 -54.63 -16.49 -21.21
CA THR A 2 -54.33 -17.88 -20.81
C THR A 2 -52.91 -17.96 -20.20
N ARG A 3 -52.67 -19.05 -19.48
CA ARG A 3 -51.73 -19.26 -18.37
C ARG A 3 -50.24 -19.28 -18.73
N LYS A 4 -49.46 -19.00 -17.68
CA LYS A 4 -48.04 -19.28 -17.43
C LYS A 4 -47.48 -20.51 -18.14
N THR A 5 -46.28 -20.35 -18.72
CA THR A 5 -45.30 -21.43 -18.89
C THR A 5 -44.00 -20.99 -18.21
N PHE A 6 -43.60 -21.77 -17.22
CA PHE A 6 -42.37 -21.65 -16.44
C PHE A 6 -41.51 -22.83 -16.87
N ALA A 7 -40.42 -22.58 -17.61
CA ALA A 7 -39.39 -23.52 -18.05
C ALA A 7 -38.40 -22.69 -18.90
N GLU A 8 -37.10 -22.70 -18.78
CA GLU A 8 -36.10 -23.41 -18.00
C GLU A 8 -34.95 -22.41 -17.80
N VAL A 9 -34.15 -22.59 -16.75
CA VAL A 9 -32.87 -21.90 -16.58
C VAL A 9 -31.79 -22.84 -17.13
N PRO A 10 -31.10 -22.51 -18.23
CA PRO A 10 -29.89 -23.21 -18.61
C PRO A 10 -28.70 -22.24 -18.60
N GLY A 11 -27.69 -22.60 -17.82
CA GLY A 11 -26.33 -22.10 -18.00
C GLY A 11 -25.94 -21.00 -17.03
N ASP A 12 -25.64 -21.41 -15.79
CA ASP A 12 -24.61 -20.76 -14.97
C ASP A 12 -23.24 -20.96 -15.65
N THR A 13 -23.09 -20.40 -16.86
CA THR A 13 -21.83 -20.37 -17.58
C THR A 13 -21.03 -19.25 -16.97
N MET A 14 -20.07 -19.67 -16.13
CA MET A 14 -18.92 -18.89 -15.72
C MET A 14 -19.31 -17.55 -15.10
N ARG A 15 -19.33 -17.52 -13.76
CA ARG A 15 -18.88 -16.31 -13.08
C ARG A 15 -17.53 -15.95 -13.67
N ASP A 16 -17.54 -14.98 -14.58
CA ASP A 16 -16.36 -14.24 -14.98
C ASP A 16 -15.65 -13.89 -13.66
N VAL A 17 -14.51 -14.54 -13.44
CA VAL A 17 -13.53 -14.04 -12.49
C VAL A 17 -13.14 -12.69 -13.06
N ALA A 18 -13.87 -11.67 -12.62
CA ALA A 18 -13.49 -10.30 -12.84
C ALA A 18 -12.11 -10.17 -12.19
N THR A 19 -11.08 -10.30 -13.01
CA THR A 19 -9.77 -9.72 -12.78
C THR A 19 -10.00 -8.22 -12.76
N GLY A 20 -10.56 -7.74 -11.64
CA GLY A 20 -10.62 -6.35 -11.29
C GLY A 20 -9.20 -5.92 -10.98
N VAL A 21 -8.41 -5.68 -12.03
CA VAL A 21 -7.29 -4.73 -11.98
C VAL A 21 -7.92 -3.34 -11.93
N GLY A 22 -8.71 -3.09 -10.90
CA GLY A 22 -9.12 -1.77 -10.51
C GLY A 22 -8.00 -1.28 -9.60
N ASP A 23 -7.39 -0.15 -9.96
CA ASP A 23 -6.63 0.66 -9.01
C ASP A 23 -7.54 0.88 -7.80
N ASP A 24 -7.39 0.06 -6.75
CA ASP A 24 -7.95 0.38 -5.45
C ASP A 24 -7.17 1.63 -5.00
N PRO A 25 -7.80 2.81 -4.92
CA PRO A 25 -7.10 4.01 -4.49
C PRO A 25 -6.53 3.85 -3.06
N THR A 26 -7.06 2.89 -2.30
CA THR A 26 -6.68 2.59 -0.92
C THR A 26 -5.50 1.62 -0.86
N ASN A 27 -5.46 0.59 -1.74
CA ASN A 27 -4.37 -0.39 -1.80
C ASN A 27 -3.83 -0.59 -3.23
N PRO A 28 -3.07 0.40 -3.74
CA PRO A 28 -2.53 0.32 -5.08
C PRO A 28 -1.38 -0.67 -5.20
N ASP A 29 -1.25 -1.30 -6.36
CA ASP A 29 -0.36 -2.46 -6.60
C ASP A 29 1.14 -2.18 -6.44
N TYR A 30 1.57 -0.91 -6.41
CA TYR A 30 2.97 -0.56 -6.15
C TYR A 30 3.38 -0.71 -4.68
N TYR A 31 2.46 -1.02 -3.77
CA TYR A 31 2.76 -1.42 -2.39
C TYR A 31 2.95 -2.94 -2.21
N LYS A 32 2.67 -3.74 -3.23
CA LYS A 32 2.80 -5.20 -3.19
C LYS A 32 4.17 -5.62 -3.71
N PHE A 33 4.87 -6.45 -2.96
CA PHE A 33 6.16 -7.03 -3.37
C PHE A 33 5.96 -8.36 -4.10
N PRO A 34 6.93 -8.80 -4.94
CA PRO A 34 6.82 -10.06 -5.68
C PRO A 34 6.62 -11.32 -4.83
N ASN A 35 6.98 -11.28 -3.54
CA ASN A 35 6.81 -12.36 -2.58
C ASN A 35 5.45 -12.34 -1.84
N GLY A 36 4.55 -11.43 -2.20
CA GLY A 36 3.23 -11.28 -1.56
C GLY A 36 3.24 -10.48 -0.25
N ALA A 37 4.40 -9.99 0.20
CA ALA A 37 4.44 -9.03 1.30
C ALA A 37 3.94 -7.66 0.84
N GLU A 38 3.22 -6.97 1.71
CA GLU A 38 2.77 -5.60 1.49
C GLU A 38 3.56 -4.63 2.36
N THR A 39 3.74 -3.40 1.88
CA THR A 39 4.40 -2.38 2.70
C THR A 39 3.66 -2.13 4.01
N ILE A 40 2.35 -2.35 4.05
CA ILE A 40 1.52 -2.17 5.26
C ILE A 40 1.96 -3.10 6.40
N ASP A 41 2.33 -4.35 6.08
CA ASP A 41 2.78 -5.39 7.02
C ASP A 41 4.03 -4.95 7.80
N LEU A 42 4.87 -4.12 7.18
CA LEU A 42 6.05 -3.54 7.83
C LEU A 42 5.67 -2.29 8.63
N THR A 43 4.83 -1.43 8.07
CA THR A 43 4.55 -0.12 8.66
C THR A 43 3.63 -0.15 9.87
N GLU A 44 2.84 -1.21 10.07
CA GLU A 44 1.97 -1.36 11.25
C GLU A 44 2.76 -1.37 12.58
N TRP A 45 4.02 -1.82 12.54
CA TRP A 45 4.92 -1.90 13.69
C TRP A 45 5.77 -0.63 13.89
N LEU A 46 5.61 0.37 13.04
CA LEU A 46 6.46 1.57 13.02
C LEU A 46 5.73 2.80 13.55
N SER A 47 6.48 3.79 13.99
CA SER A 47 5.93 5.12 14.26
C SER A 47 5.35 5.71 12.98
N SER A 48 4.38 6.63 13.09
CA SER A 48 3.74 7.23 11.91
C SER A 48 4.74 7.89 10.96
N CYS A 49 5.83 8.49 11.47
CA CYS A 49 6.89 9.03 10.62
C CYS A 49 7.76 7.92 10.01
N GLY A 50 8.11 6.90 10.78
CA GLY A 50 8.89 5.75 10.29
C GLY A 50 8.15 4.96 9.20
N GLY A 51 6.84 4.74 9.38
CA GLY A 51 6.01 4.05 8.40
C GLY A 51 5.91 4.80 7.07
N GLN A 52 5.75 6.13 7.11
CA GLN A 52 5.79 6.96 5.90
C GLN A 52 7.17 6.91 5.22
N ALA A 53 8.25 6.99 5.99
CA ALA A 53 9.61 6.91 5.46
C ALA A 53 9.88 5.58 4.72
N VAL A 54 9.44 4.46 5.32
CA VAL A 54 9.56 3.12 4.72
C VAL A 54 8.74 3.02 3.43
N GLN A 55 7.52 3.56 3.39
CA GLN A 55 6.73 3.57 2.15
C GLN A 55 7.43 4.28 1.00
N TYR A 56 8.04 5.44 1.25
CA TYR A 56 8.76 6.17 0.21
C TYR A 56 10.05 5.46 -0.23
N ILE A 57 10.79 4.84 0.71
CA ILE A 57 11.96 4.00 0.36
C ILE A 57 11.51 2.82 -0.49
N ALA A 58 10.51 2.07 -0.01
CA ALA A 58 9.93 0.93 -0.71
C ALA A 58 9.46 1.29 -2.12
N ARG A 59 8.95 2.50 -2.36
CA ARG A 59 8.55 2.97 -3.69
C ARG A 59 9.73 3.37 -4.58
N ALA A 60 10.75 4.00 -4.00
CA ALA A 60 11.90 4.53 -4.74
C ALA A 60 12.95 3.48 -5.11
N THR A 61 13.17 2.48 -4.25
CA THR A 61 14.29 1.52 -4.36
C THR A 61 13.86 0.16 -4.89
N ARG A 62 12.76 0.09 -5.63
CA ARG A 62 12.27 -1.16 -6.21
C ARG A 62 13.19 -1.64 -7.33
N ILE A 63 13.65 -2.88 -7.21
CA ILE A 63 14.47 -3.55 -8.23
C ILE A 63 13.64 -4.26 -9.30
N ASP A 64 12.34 -4.44 -9.07
CA ASP A 64 11.41 -5.09 -10.00
C ASP A 64 10.85 -4.15 -11.09
N GLY A 65 11.33 -2.90 -11.13
CA GLY A 65 10.95 -1.90 -12.13
C GLY A 65 9.60 -1.22 -11.89
N LYS A 66 8.86 -1.56 -10.82
CA LYS A 66 7.55 -0.96 -10.49
C LYS A 66 7.67 0.38 -9.75
N VAL A 67 8.54 1.27 -10.22
CA VAL A 67 8.74 2.59 -9.61
C VAL A 67 7.66 3.55 -10.09
N LYS A 68 6.97 4.21 -9.16
CA LYS A 68 5.97 5.25 -9.45
C LYS A 68 6.57 6.63 -9.22
N GLY A 69 6.60 7.46 -10.25
CA GLY A 69 7.07 8.84 -10.16
C GLY A 69 8.60 8.95 -10.15
N ASN A 70 9.12 10.01 -9.50
CA ASN A 70 10.55 10.26 -9.42
C ASN A 70 11.15 9.65 -8.13
N PRO A 71 11.97 8.60 -8.21
CA PRO A 71 12.54 7.97 -7.03
C PRO A 71 13.40 8.92 -6.18
N ILE A 72 14.03 9.94 -6.78
CA ILE A 72 14.80 10.95 -6.02
C ILE A 72 13.88 11.80 -5.15
N GLU A 73 12.70 12.18 -5.65
CA GLU A 73 11.72 12.95 -4.89
C GLU A 73 11.19 12.15 -3.70
N ASP A 74 10.99 10.85 -3.90
CA ASP A 74 10.54 9.94 -2.86
C ASP A 74 11.59 9.74 -1.77
N LEU A 75 12.86 9.59 -2.15
CA LEU A 75 13.96 9.56 -1.18
C LEU A 75 14.05 10.87 -0.40
N ARG A 76 13.83 12.02 -1.03
CA ARG A 76 13.76 13.31 -0.32
C ARG A 76 12.59 13.39 0.66
N LYS A 77 11.41 12.87 0.30
CA LYS A 77 10.27 12.77 1.22
C LYS A 77 10.57 11.84 2.38
N SER A 78 11.19 10.69 2.12
CA SER A 78 11.62 9.77 3.17
C SER A 78 12.58 10.43 4.15
N LEU A 79 13.60 11.15 3.64
CA LEU A 79 14.55 11.89 4.47
C LEU A 79 13.84 12.91 5.37
N TRP A 80 12.83 13.62 4.86
CA TRP A 80 12.04 14.55 5.67
C TRP A 80 11.33 13.87 6.85
N PHE A 81 10.72 12.70 6.63
CA PHE A 81 10.07 11.94 7.70
C PHE A 81 11.08 11.40 8.72
N ILE A 82 12.23 10.91 8.26
CA ILE A 82 13.31 10.44 9.13
C ILE A 82 13.83 11.57 10.04
N ASN A 83 14.09 12.75 9.47
CA ASN A 83 14.56 13.90 10.25
C ASN A 83 13.58 14.29 11.36
N ARG A 84 12.27 14.19 11.11
CA ARG A 84 11.25 14.45 12.13
C ARG A 84 11.24 13.38 13.23
N GLU A 85 11.45 12.13 12.84
CA GLU A 85 11.51 11.03 13.80
C GLU A 85 12.76 11.14 14.70
N ILE A 86 13.89 11.54 14.13
CA ILE A 86 15.11 11.88 14.88
C ILE A 86 14.81 12.98 15.89
N ALA A 87 14.24 14.12 15.45
CA ALA A 87 13.90 15.23 16.34
C ALA A 87 12.94 14.81 17.47
N ARG A 88 11.97 13.92 17.19
CA ARG A 88 11.05 13.37 18.20
C ARG A 88 11.80 12.55 19.26
N LEU A 89 12.75 11.70 18.83
CA LEU A 89 13.55 10.87 19.73
C LEU A 89 14.56 11.68 20.55
N GLU A 90 15.19 12.68 19.95
CA GLU A 90 16.06 13.63 20.65
C GLU A 90 15.30 14.38 21.74
N ALA A 91 14.12 14.93 21.41
CA ALA A 91 13.26 15.62 22.38
C ALA A 91 12.79 14.69 23.51
N ALA A 92 12.52 13.42 23.22
CA ALA A 92 12.15 12.43 24.24
C ALA A 92 13.33 12.07 25.17
N THR A 93 14.55 12.11 24.65
CA THR A 93 15.76 11.80 25.42
C THR A 93 16.12 12.96 26.35
N SER A 94 16.07 14.20 25.87
CA SER A 94 16.34 15.39 26.69
C SER A 94 15.37 15.58 27.86
N LYS A 95 14.17 14.99 27.80
CA LYS A 95 13.15 15.10 28.85
C LYS A 95 13.33 14.10 30.00
N LYS A 96 14.23 13.13 29.88
CA LYS A 96 14.51 12.12 30.91
C LYS A 96 15.63 12.52 31.88
N GLU A 97 16.35 13.60 31.60
CA GLU A 97 17.49 14.07 32.40
C GLU A 97 17.15 15.26 33.32
N HIS A 98 15.86 15.49 33.59
CA HIS A 98 15.34 16.41 34.61
C HIS A 98 14.30 15.70 35.46
#